data_AF-A0AAU9NEW6-F1
#
_entry.id   AF-A0AAU9NEW6-F1
#
_cell.length_a   1.000
_cell.length_b   1.000
_cell.length_c   1.000
_cell.angle_alpha   90.00
_cell.angle_beta   90.00
_cell.angle_gamma   90.00
#
_symmetry.space_group_name_H-M   'P 1'
#
loop_
_entity.id
_entity.type
_entity.pdbx_description
1 polymer ?
#
loop_
_entity_poly.entity_id
_entity_poly.type
_entity_poly.pdbx_seq_one_letter_code
_entity_poly.pdbx_strand_id
1 'polypeptide(L)'
;MESFCNGYSKSLSFTVLMVVLTSFLMVASAGNFYQDFDLTWGDHRAKIFNGGQLLSLSLDKVSGSGFKSKKEYLFGRIDMQLKLVSGNSAGTVTAYYLSSEGPTHDEIDFEFLGNTTGDPYILHTNVFTQGKGNREQQFYLWFDPTKNFHTYSIIWDSQKIVFLVDNTPIRIFANAERKGVAFPKNQPMKIYSSLWNADDWATRGGLVKTDWSKAPFTAYYRNFNVQGSTSSRFLNGAWQSQELDAYSRRRLRWVQKNFMIYNYCSDLKRFPQGLPTECR
;
A
#
# COMPACT_ATOMS: atom_id res chain seq x y z
N MET A 1 6.09 -69.32 -43.00
CA MET A 1 7.52 -68.98 -42.85
C MET A 1 7.74 -67.70 -43.63
N GLU A 2 8.32 -66.68 -42.99
CA GLU A 2 9.06 -65.50 -43.49
C GLU A 2 9.03 -65.14 -45.01
N SER A 3 9.12 -63.87 -45.45
CA SER A 3 9.12 -62.55 -44.79
C SER A 3 9.30 -61.46 -45.88
N PHE A 4 8.42 -60.45 -45.96
CA PHE A 4 8.64 -59.13 -46.65
C PHE A 4 8.99 -59.19 -48.16
N CYS A 5 8.93 -58.15 -49.00
CA CYS A 5 8.53 -56.73 -48.97
C CYS A 5 7.91 -56.41 -50.37
N ASN A 6 7.53 -55.21 -50.83
CA ASN A 6 7.58 -53.81 -50.37
C ASN A 6 6.50 -52.98 -51.12
N GLY A 7 6.32 -51.71 -50.77
CA GLY A 7 5.93 -50.65 -51.72
C GLY A 7 4.46 -50.25 -51.79
N TYR A 8 4.07 -49.27 -50.95
CA TYR A 8 2.93 -48.39 -51.26
C TYR A 8 3.30 -46.91 -51.13
N SER A 9 2.66 -46.10 -51.96
CA SER A 9 3.09 -44.74 -52.30
C SER A 9 2.84 -43.69 -51.20
N LYS A 10 3.66 -42.65 -51.19
CA LYS A 10 3.47 -41.45 -50.34
C LYS A 10 2.28 -40.63 -50.87
N SER A 11 1.28 -40.39 -50.03
CA SER A 11 0.37 -39.26 -50.17
C SER A 11 0.55 -38.33 -48.99
N LEU A 12 0.90 -37.07 -49.28
CA LEU A 12 1.37 -36.09 -48.29
C LEU A 12 0.25 -35.07 -48.01
N SER A 13 -0.65 -35.39 -47.08
CA SER A 13 -1.73 -34.46 -46.69
C SER A 13 -1.28 -33.60 -45.50
N PHE A 14 -0.76 -32.42 -45.80
CA PHE A 14 -0.30 -31.44 -44.81
C PHE A 14 -1.48 -30.62 -44.25
N THR A 15 -2.17 -31.14 -43.23
CA THR A 15 -3.07 -30.33 -42.39
C THR A 15 -2.25 -29.62 -41.29
N VAL A 16 -1.74 -28.43 -41.62
CA VAL A 16 -1.10 -27.54 -40.64
C VAL A 16 -2.17 -26.98 -39.70
N LEU A 17 -2.26 -27.55 -38.49
CA LEU A 17 -3.10 -27.02 -37.42
C LEU A 17 -2.45 -25.74 -36.86
N MET A 18 -2.82 -24.58 -37.41
CA MET A 18 -2.47 -23.28 -36.85
C MET A 18 -3.15 -23.08 -35.49
N VAL A 19 -2.49 -23.50 -34.42
CA VAL A 19 -2.86 -23.10 -33.06
C VAL A 19 -2.47 -21.64 -32.86
N VAL A 20 -3.39 -20.74 -33.16
CA VAL A 20 -3.22 -19.31 -32.86
C VAL A 20 -3.32 -19.13 -31.34
N LEU A 21 -2.18 -19.15 -30.67
CA LEU A 21 -2.06 -18.65 -29.30
C LEU A 21 -2.31 -17.13 -29.34
N THR A 22 -3.56 -16.72 -29.21
CA THR A 22 -3.90 -15.33 -28.88
C THR A 22 -3.46 -15.06 -27.45
N SER A 23 -2.19 -14.70 -27.27
CA SER A 23 -1.69 -14.11 -26.03
C SER A 23 -2.43 -12.79 -25.82
N PHE A 24 -3.48 -12.82 -25.01
CA PHE A 24 -4.13 -11.62 -24.53
C PHE A 24 -3.11 -10.83 -23.70
N LEU A 25 -2.47 -9.86 -24.36
CA LEU A 25 -1.75 -8.80 -23.68
C LEU A 25 -2.78 -8.02 -22.87
N MET A 26 -2.92 -8.40 -21.61
CA MET A 26 -3.59 -7.59 -20.60
C MET A 26 -2.79 -6.30 -20.47
N VAL A 27 -3.15 -5.30 -21.28
CA VAL A 27 -2.63 -3.94 -21.15
C VAL A 27 -3.17 -3.43 -19.82
N ALA A 28 -2.34 -3.58 -18.78
CA ALA A 28 -2.56 -2.92 -17.52
C ALA A 28 -2.50 -1.41 -17.78
N SER A 29 -3.67 -0.79 -17.97
CA SER A 29 -3.79 0.65 -18.02
C SER A 29 -3.33 1.19 -16.67
N ALA A 30 -2.13 1.78 -16.63
CA ALA A 30 -1.71 2.53 -15.46
C ALA A 30 -2.75 3.63 -15.18
N GLY A 31 -3.11 3.80 -13.90
CA GLY A 31 -4.07 4.83 -13.48
C GLY A 31 -3.62 6.23 -13.90
N ASN A 32 -4.59 7.11 -14.10
CA ASN A 32 -4.36 8.48 -14.53
C ASN A 32 -4.79 9.42 -13.39
N PHE A 33 -3.85 10.13 -12.79
CA PHE A 33 -4.14 10.97 -11.62
C PHE A 33 -5.23 12.03 -11.88
N TYR A 34 -5.38 12.54 -13.11
CA TYR A 34 -6.48 13.46 -13.43
C TYR A 34 -7.86 12.78 -13.42
N GLN A 35 -7.94 11.47 -13.67
CA GLN A 35 -9.18 10.70 -13.67
C GLN A 35 -9.50 10.12 -12.27
N ASP A 36 -8.47 9.76 -11.51
CA ASP A 36 -8.61 9.00 -10.27
C ASP A 36 -8.66 9.88 -9.00
N PHE A 37 -8.01 11.05 -9.00
CA PHE A 37 -7.80 11.88 -7.81
C PHE A 37 -8.12 13.37 -8.01
N ASP A 38 -8.41 14.03 -6.90
CA ASP A 38 -8.49 15.49 -6.76
C ASP A 38 -7.35 15.97 -5.86
N LEU A 39 -6.68 17.08 -6.23
CA LEU A 39 -5.70 17.74 -5.37
C LEU A 39 -6.45 18.55 -4.32
N THR A 40 -6.21 18.29 -3.03
CA THR A 40 -7.06 18.79 -1.94
C THR A 40 -6.55 20.06 -1.28
N TRP A 41 -5.23 20.24 -1.18
CA TRP A 41 -4.60 21.48 -0.72
C TRP A 41 -3.13 21.58 -1.16
N GLY A 42 -2.57 22.78 -0.98
CA GLY A 42 -1.15 23.09 -1.18
C GLY A 42 -0.85 24.00 -2.39
N ASP A 43 -1.87 24.38 -3.17
CA ASP A 43 -1.75 25.05 -4.46
C ASP A 43 -0.71 24.37 -5.35
N HIS A 44 0.33 25.10 -5.76
CA HIS A 44 1.43 24.65 -6.59
C HIS A 44 2.32 23.59 -5.92
N ARG A 45 2.04 23.16 -4.68
CA ARG A 45 2.80 22.08 -4.02
C ARG A 45 2.30 20.69 -4.38
N ALA A 46 1.04 20.56 -4.74
CA ALA A 46 0.50 19.36 -5.38
C ALA A 46 0.53 19.57 -6.90
N LYS A 47 1.16 18.65 -7.64
CA LYS A 47 1.24 18.74 -9.11
C LYS A 47 1.07 17.37 -9.75
N ILE A 48 0.38 17.36 -10.90
CA ILE A 48 0.27 16.21 -11.79
C ILE A 48 1.00 16.55 -13.09
N PHE A 49 1.81 15.61 -13.59
CA PHE A 49 2.66 15.76 -14.77
C PHE A 49 2.48 14.57 -15.73
N ASN A 50 3.20 14.61 -16.85
CA ASN A 50 3.33 13.49 -17.81
C ASN A 50 1.97 12.92 -18.24
N GLY A 51 1.02 13.81 -18.58
CA GLY A 51 -0.33 13.41 -19.01
C GLY A 51 -1.18 12.72 -17.95
N GLY A 52 -0.79 12.77 -16.67
CA GLY A 52 -1.48 12.09 -15.57
C GLY A 52 -0.75 10.88 -15.00
N GLN A 53 0.48 10.59 -15.43
CA GLN A 53 1.23 9.39 -15.01
C GLN A 53 2.11 9.59 -13.77
N LEU A 54 2.37 10.85 -13.37
CA LEU A 54 3.20 11.19 -12.21
C LEU A 54 2.53 12.30 -11.41
N LEU A 55 2.44 12.13 -10.10
CA LEU A 55 2.03 13.16 -9.15
C LEU A 55 3.18 13.43 -8.18
N SER A 56 3.39 14.70 -7.81
CA SER A 56 4.25 15.08 -6.67
C SER A 56 3.47 15.82 -5.60
N LEU A 57 3.76 15.51 -4.34
CA LEU A 57 3.42 16.35 -3.20
C LEU A 57 4.70 16.98 -2.67
N SER A 58 4.64 18.26 -2.33
CA SER A 58 5.74 18.99 -1.70
C SER A 58 5.33 19.73 -0.44
N LEU A 59 6.30 20.04 0.40
CA LEU A 59 6.15 20.67 1.70
C LEU A 59 7.25 21.71 1.90
N ASP A 60 6.83 22.90 2.33
CA ASP A 60 7.68 23.99 2.78
C ASP A 60 7.09 24.62 4.06
N LYS A 61 7.76 25.66 4.59
CA LYS A 61 7.37 26.33 5.83
C LYS A 61 5.99 27.01 5.81
N VAL A 62 5.36 27.15 4.64
CA VAL A 62 4.05 27.79 4.46
C VAL A 62 2.94 26.75 4.42
N SER A 63 3.15 25.64 3.72
CA SER A 63 2.17 24.55 3.68
C SER A 63 2.77 23.21 3.23
N GLY A 64 2.09 22.14 3.62
CA GLY A 64 2.19 20.85 2.95
C GLY A 64 1.33 20.78 1.69
N SER A 65 1.03 19.56 1.27
CA SER A 65 0.07 19.31 0.18
C SER A 65 -0.56 17.92 0.30
N GLY A 66 -1.67 17.70 -0.40
CA GLY A 66 -2.37 16.42 -0.40
C GLY A 66 -3.31 16.22 -1.57
N PHE A 67 -3.79 14.99 -1.72
CA PHE A 67 -4.82 14.59 -2.68
C PHE A 67 -5.75 13.53 -2.09
N LYS A 68 -6.95 13.39 -2.67
CA LYS A 68 -7.92 12.33 -2.32
C LYS A 68 -8.54 11.69 -3.56
N SER A 69 -8.99 10.44 -3.46
CA SER A 69 -9.65 9.76 -4.58
C SER A 69 -11.05 10.30 -4.84
N LYS A 70 -11.37 10.43 -6.13
CA LYS A 70 -12.70 10.83 -6.60
C LYS A 70 -13.76 9.82 -6.15
N LYS A 71 -13.43 8.53 -6.28
CA LYS A 71 -14.28 7.40 -5.86
C LYS A 71 -14.00 6.96 -4.42
N GLU A 72 -14.97 6.28 -3.85
CA GLU A 72 -14.85 5.49 -2.63
C GLU A 72 -14.78 4.01 -2.97
N TYR A 73 -14.18 3.24 -2.07
CA TYR A 73 -14.02 1.79 -2.20
C TYR A 73 -14.51 1.12 -0.93
N LEU A 74 -15.19 -0.02 -1.09
CA LEU A 74 -15.48 -0.95 -0.01
C LEU A 74 -14.88 -2.29 -0.42
N PHE A 75 -13.72 -2.61 0.18
CA PHE A 75 -12.81 -3.68 -0.21
C PHE A 75 -12.12 -3.49 -1.57
N GLY A 76 -10.92 -4.07 -1.66
CA GLY A 76 -10.11 -4.08 -2.87
C GLY A 76 -8.65 -4.43 -2.60
N ARG A 77 -7.93 -4.74 -3.68
CA ARG A 77 -6.48 -4.53 -3.74
C ARG A 77 -6.22 -3.13 -4.30
N ILE A 78 -5.46 -2.34 -3.56
CA ILE A 78 -5.12 -0.96 -3.89
C ILE A 78 -3.60 -0.86 -3.89
N ASP A 79 -3.02 -0.49 -5.03
CA ASP A 79 -1.58 -0.36 -5.24
C ASP A 79 -1.22 1.09 -5.59
N MET A 80 -0.15 1.61 -4.99
CA MET A 80 0.48 2.87 -5.39
C MET A 80 2.00 2.71 -5.39
N GLN A 81 2.69 3.26 -6.40
CA GLN A 81 4.14 3.38 -6.35
C GLN A 81 4.56 4.72 -5.76
N LEU A 82 5.30 4.68 -4.65
CA LEU A 82 5.84 5.88 -4.00
C LEU A 82 7.38 5.91 -4.11
N LYS A 83 7.93 7.12 -4.24
CA LYS A 83 9.33 7.43 -3.98
C LYS A 83 9.39 8.61 -3.00
N LEU A 84 10.06 8.41 -1.87
CA LEU A 84 10.02 9.32 -0.73
C LEU A 84 11.02 10.48 -0.86
N VAL A 85 10.90 11.43 0.07
CA VAL A 85 11.77 12.61 0.16
C VAL A 85 13.24 12.20 0.36
N SER A 86 14.10 12.60 -0.56
CA SER A 86 15.54 12.34 -0.48
C SER A 86 16.28 13.38 0.37
N GLY A 87 17.36 12.97 1.03
CA GLY A 87 18.25 13.86 1.79
C GLY A 87 17.89 13.90 3.27
N ASN A 88 17.81 15.08 3.86
CA ASN A 88 17.26 15.26 5.20
C ASN A 88 15.74 15.44 5.07
N SER A 89 14.98 14.54 5.69
CA SER A 89 13.51 14.57 5.74
C SER A 89 12.98 14.52 7.17
N ALA A 90 13.84 14.75 8.17
CA ALA A 90 13.44 14.75 9.57
C ALA A 90 12.26 15.70 9.84
N GLY A 91 11.34 15.26 10.70
CA GLY A 91 10.09 15.95 11.04
C GLY A 91 9.01 15.90 9.95
N THR A 92 9.27 15.31 8.78
CA THR A 92 8.26 15.15 7.71
C THR A 92 7.56 13.79 7.78
N VAL A 93 6.27 13.77 7.44
CA VAL A 93 5.49 12.54 7.23
C VAL A 93 4.89 12.56 5.84
N THR A 94 5.22 11.53 5.06
CA THR A 94 4.48 11.20 3.84
C THR A 94 3.40 10.18 4.23
N ALA A 95 2.11 10.49 4.13
CA ALA A 95 1.05 9.54 4.44
C ALA A 95 0.40 9.01 3.15
N TYR A 96 0.01 7.74 3.13
CA TYR A 96 -0.81 7.11 2.09
C TYR A 96 -1.78 6.15 2.77
N TYR A 97 -3.06 6.48 2.76
CA TYR A 97 -4.03 5.86 3.65
C TYR A 97 -5.43 5.76 3.03
N LEU A 98 -6.28 4.91 3.60
CA LEU A 98 -7.71 4.92 3.36
C LEU A 98 -8.41 5.47 4.59
N SER A 99 -9.46 6.29 4.42
CA SER A 99 -10.28 6.78 5.52
C SER A 99 -11.74 6.96 5.10
N SER A 100 -12.68 6.71 6.01
CA SER A 100 -14.09 7.14 5.88
C SER A 100 -14.30 8.49 6.58
N GLU A 101 -15.41 9.17 6.30
CA GLU A 101 -15.68 10.49 6.89
C GLU A 101 -16.40 10.38 8.26
N GLY A 102 -16.03 11.23 9.21
CA GLY A 102 -16.75 11.42 10.48
C GLY A 102 -16.00 10.98 11.75
N PRO A 103 -16.62 11.17 12.95
CA PRO A 103 -15.97 10.91 14.24
C PRO A 103 -15.77 9.43 14.55
N THR A 104 -16.52 8.54 13.88
CA THR A 104 -16.40 7.08 13.98
C THR A 104 -15.81 6.49 12.71
N HIS A 105 -14.88 7.19 12.06
CA HIS A 105 -14.27 6.72 10.81
C HIS A 105 -13.54 5.38 11.00
N ASP A 106 -13.47 4.64 9.91
CA ASP A 106 -12.54 3.54 9.73
C ASP A 106 -11.35 4.08 8.92
N GLU A 107 -10.11 3.67 9.24
CA GLU A 107 -8.90 4.16 8.55
C GLU A 107 -7.78 3.11 8.54
N ILE A 108 -6.97 3.10 7.48
CA ILE A 108 -5.92 2.10 7.19
C ILE A 108 -4.68 2.81 6.64
N ASP A 109 -3.58 2.79 7.38
CA ASP A 109 -2.48 3.74 7.17
C ASP A 109 -1.16 3.12 6.72
N PHE A 110 -0.52 3.75 5.75
CA PHE A 110 0.94 3.82 5.65
C PHE A 110 1.39 5.26 5.94
N GLU A 111 2.27 5.44 6.91
CA GLU A 111 2.96 6.70 7.16
C GLU A 111 4.47 6.49 7.07
N PHE A 112 5.15 7.29 6.27
CA PHE A 112 6.60 7.25 6.13
C PHE A 112 7.21 8.40 6.91
N LEU A 113 7.80 8.06 8.05
CA LEU A 113 8.42 9.03 8.96
C LEU A 113 9.84 9.29 8.46
N GLY A 114 10.09 10.55 8.06
CA GLY A 114 11.39 10.98 7.56
C GLY A 114 12.47 11.03 8.64
N ASN A 115 13.73 11.17 8.21
CA ASN A 115 14.87 11.07 9.10
C ASN A 115 16.04 11.96 8.63
N THR A 116 17.12 12.03 9.42
CA THR A 116 18.31 12.79 9.03
C THR A 116 19.06 12.12 7.87
N THR A 117 19.87 12.87 7.12
CA THR A 117 20.58 12.35 5.95
C THR A 117 21.47 11.16 6.32
N GLY A 118 21.15 9.98 5.79
CA GLY A 118 21.89 8.74 6.02
C GLY A 118 21.25 7.80 7.04
N ASP A 119 20.32 8.28 7.85
CA ASP A 119 19.51 7.45 8.74
C ASP A 119 18.33 6.80 7.98
N PRO A 120 17.88 5.60 8.38
CA PRO A 120 16.78 4.92 7.71
C PRO A 120 15.42 5.60 7.96
N TYR A 121 14.58 5.60 6.92
CA TYR A 121 13.15 5.86 7.02
C TYR A 121 12.45 4.83 7.90
N ILE A 122 11.42 5.25 8.64
CA ILE A 122 10.49 4.34 9.32
C ILE A 122 9.20 4.27 8.53
N LEU A 123 8.79 3.07 8.14
CA LEU A 123 7.43 2.79 7.67
C LEU A 123 6.55 2.43 8.86
N HIS A 124 5.56 3.26 9.11
CA HIS A 124 4.56 3.12 10.14
C HIS A 124 3.23 2.67 9.53
N THR A 125 2.53 1.77 10.22
CA THR A 125 1.19 1.32 9.84
C THR A 125 0.25 1.40 11.02
N ASN A 126 -0.99 1.79 10.79
CA ASN A 126 -2.05 1.85 11.79
C ASN A 126 -3.38 1.36 11.20
N VAL A 127 -4.34 1.06 12.08
CA VAL A 127 -5.71 0.69 11.71
C VAL A 127 -6.66 1.32 12.73
N PHE A 128 -7.53 2.22 12.27
CA PHE A 128 -8.64 2.76 13.04
C PHE A 128 -9.92 1.99 12.72
N THR A 129 -10.71 1.78 13.77
CA THR A 129 -12.01 1.12 13.67
C THR A 129 -13.00 1.90 14.51
N GLN A 130 -14.06 2.46 13.92
CA GLN A 130 -15.04 3.30 14.63
C GLN A 130 -14.39 4.44 15.44
N GLY A 131 -13.43 5.16 14.83
CA GLY A 131 -12.67 6.25 15.44
C GLY A 131 -11.58 5.83 16.44
N LYS A 132 -11.36 4.52 16.63
CA LYS A 132 -10.37 3.98 17.58
C LYS A 132 -9.18 3.37 16.84
N GLY A 133 -8.05 4.07 16.85
CA GLY A 133 -6.74 3.59 16.40
C GLY A 133 -5.95 2.93 17.54
N ASN A 134 -4.73 3.40 17.80
CA ASN A 134 -3.77 2.81 18.75
C ASN A 134 -3.28 1.41 18.37
N ARG A 135 -3.10 1.14 17.07
CA ARG A 135 -2.68 -0.17 16.53
C ARG A 135 -1.39 -0.05 15.72
N GLU A 136 -0.45 0.70 16.22
CA GLU A 136 0.77 1.07 15.52
C GLU A 136 1.75 -0.11 15.37
N GLN A 137 2.27 -0.31 14.16
CA GLN A 137 3.43 -1.17 13.90
C GLN A 137 4.43 -0.40 13.03
N GLN A 138 5.70 -0.40 13.40
CA GLN A 138 6.76 0.32 12.71
C GLN A 138 7.83 -0.64 12.19
N PHE A 139 8.36 -0.34 11.02
CA PHE A 139 9.35 -1.14 10.31
C PHE A 139 10.43 -0.26 9.69
N TYR A 140 11.68 -0.72 9.68
CA TYR A 140 12.64 -0.29 8.67
C TYR A 140 12.35 -0.98 7.33
N LEU A 141 12.85 -0.43 6.23
CA LEU A 141 12.75 -1.04 4.90
C LEU A 141 14.07 -1.73 4.53
N TRP A 142 13.99 -2.81 3.74
CA TRP A 142 15.16 -3.55 3.23
C TRP A 142 15.78 -2.91 1.97
N PHE A 143 15.51 -1.63 1.75
CA PHE A 143 15.99 -0.81 0.63
C PHE A 143 15.89 0.67 1.01
N ASP A 144 16.54 1.56 0.25
CA ASP A 144 16.40 3.01 0.38
C ASP A 144 15.17 3.50 -0.43
N PRO A 145 14.07 3.90 0.24
CA PRO A 145 12.82 4.29 -0.42
C PRO A 145 12.88 5.66 -1.13
N THR A 146 14.01 6.38 -1.04
CA THR A 146 14.21 7.68 -1.68
C THR A 146 14.83 7.56 -3.08
N LYS A 147 15.46 6.41 -3.39
CA LYS A 147 16.19 6.21 -4.66
C LYS A 147 15.26 5.79 -5.80
N ASN A 148 14.37 4.84 -5.53
CA ASN A 148 13.50 4.22 -6.52
C ASN A 148 12.04 4.28 -6.10
N PHE A 149 11.15 4.03 -7.05
CA PHE A 149 9.73 3.83 -6.76
C PHE A 149 9.51 2.38 -6.31
N HIS A 150 8.86 2.22 -5.16
CA HIS A 150 8.45 0.93 -4.61
C HIS A 150 6.93 0.87 -4.51
N THR A 151 6.34 -0.32 -4.69
CA THR A 151 4.88 -0.51 -4.66
C THR A 151 4.43 -0.76 -3.23
N TYR A 152 3.55 0.09 -2.72
CA TYR A 152 2.89 -0.06 -1.44
C TYR A 152 1.43 -0.45 -1.69
N SER A 153 0.99 -1.54 -1.07
CA SER A 153 -0.31 -2.15 -1.35
C SER A 153 -1.11 -2.39 -0.08
N ILE A 154 -2.41 -2.14 -0.18
CA ILE A 154 -3.42 -2.56 0.79
C ILE A 154 -4.31 -3.58 0.09
N ILE A 155 -4.35 -4.81 0.59
CA ILE A 155 -5.40 -5.78 0.25
C ILE A 155 -6.37 -5.78 1.42
N TRP A 156 -7.61 -5.35 1.16
CA TRP A 156 -8.66 -5.21 2.16
C TRP A 156 -9.88 -5.99 1.69
N ASP A 157 -10.28 -7.00 2.46
CA ASP A 157 -11.49 -7.80 2.26
C ASP A 157 -12.29 -7.90 3.59
N SER A 158 -13.43 -8.60 3.59
CA SER A 158 -14.28 -8.73 4.77
C SER A 158 -13.70 -9.60 5.90
N GLN A 159 -12.60 -10.30 5.64
CA GLN A 159 -11.90 -11.19 6.58
C GLN A 159 -10.57 -10.60 7.08
N LYS A 160 -9.91 -9.73 6.32
CA LYS A 160 -8.57 -9.21 6.65
C LYS A 160 -8.19 -7.93 5.90
N ILE A 161 -7.24 -7.21 6.49
CA ILE A 161 -6.38 -6.23 5.83
C ILE A 161 -4.97 -6.81 5.77
N VAL A 162 -4.30 -6.72 4.62
CA VAL A 162 -2.88 -7.05 4.44
C VAL A 162 -2.16 -5.84 3.88
N PHE A 163 -1.10 -5.42 4.57
CA PHE A 163 -0.18 -4.38 4.13
C PHE A 163 1.00 -5.05 3.43
N LEU A 164 1.34 -4.60 2.21
CA LEU A 164 2.47 -5.14 1.44
C LEU A 164 3.40 -4.03 0.95
N VAL A 165 4.67 -4.39 0.84
CA VAL A 165 5.74 -3.61 0.19
C VAL A 165 6.36 -4.51 -0.87
N ASP A 166 6.30 -4.10 -2.15
CA ASP A 166 6.73 -4.89 -3.31
C ASP A 166 6.19 -6.35 -3.29
N ASN A 167 4.89 -6.51 -3.03
CA ASN A 167 4.21 -7.79 -2.83
C ASN A 167 4.73 -8.64 -1.64
N THR A 168 5.68 -8.17 -0.83
CA THR A 168 6.04 -8.78 0.45
C THR A 168 5.07 -8.30 1.53
N PRO A 169 4.24 -9.17 2.15
CA PRO A 169 3.38 -8.78 3.25
C PRO A 169 4.22 -8.41 4.48
N ILE A 170 3.91 -7.28 5.11
CA ILE A 170 4.59 -6.80 6.32
C ILE A 170 3.70 -6.90 7.57
N ARG A 171 2.38 -6.85 7.38
CA ARG A 171 1.35 -6.89 8.44
C ARG A 171 0.05 -7.49 7.92
N ILE A 172 -0.64 -8.21 8.81
CA ILE A 172 -2.05 -8.59 8.63
C ILE A 172 -2.84 -8.05 9.82
N PHE A 173 -4.01 -7.49 9.58
CA PHE A 173 -5.04 -7.24 10.59
C PHE A 173 -6.27 -8.07 10.24
N ALA A 174 -6.56 -9.12 11.02
CA ALA A 174 -7.66 -10.03 10.75
C ALA A 174 -8.98 -9.50 11.34
N ASN A 175 -10.10 -9.82 10.69
CA ASN A 175 -11.42 -9.59 11.25
C ASN A 175 -11.62 -10.46 12.49
N ALA A 176 -11.66 -9.80 13.64
CA ALA A 176 -11.85 -10.40 14.96
C ALA A 176 -13.18 -9.96 15.61
N GLU A 177 -14.22 -9.65 14.82
CA GLU A 177 -15.55 -9.28 15.33
C GLU A 177 -16.17 -10.37 16.20
N ARG A 178 -15.91 -11.65 15.90
CA ARG A 178 -16.31 -12.79 16.75
C ARG A 178 -15.65 -12.78 18.15
N LYS A 179 -14.57 -12.01 18.33
CA LYS A 179 -13.91 -11.73 19.62
C LYS A 179 -14.27 -10.33 20.16
N GLY A 180 -15.24 -9.63 19.57
CA GLY A 180 -15.66 -8.29 19.98
C GLY A 180 -14.79 -7.14 19.47
N VAL A 181 -13.85 -7.38 18.55
CA VAL A 181 -13.01 -6.32 17.96
C VAL A 181 -13.66 -5.84 16.66
N ALA A 182 -14.00 -4.55 16.57
CA ALA A 182 -14.53 -3.95 15.36
C ALA A 182 -13.54 -4.09 14.18
N PHE A 183 -14.07 -4.15 12.96
CA PHE A 183 -13.29 -4.30 11.73
C PHE A 183 -13.92 -3.42 10.63
N PRO A 184 -13.12 -2.78 9.77
CA PRO A 184 -13.64 -1.87 8.75
C PRO A 184 -14.25 -2.67 7.60
N LYS A 185 -15.57 -2.89 7.64
CA LYS A 185 -16.31 -3.67 6.62
C LYS A 185 -17.62 -3.03 6.16
N ASN A 186 -18.03 -1.92 6.77
CA ASN A 186 -19.33 -1.30 6.55
C ASN A 186 -19.22 0.14 6.01
N GLN A 187 -18.06 0.78 6.17
CA GLN A 187 -17.82 2.15 5.72
C GLN A 187 -16.97 2.13 4.44
N PRO A 188 -17.48 2.59 3.29
CA PRO A 188 -16.64 2.89 2.15
C PRO A 188 -15.62 3.97 2.52
N MET A 189 -14.41 3.83 1.99
CA MET A 189 -13.30 4.75 2.28
C MET A 189 -12.79 5.40 0.99
N LYS A 190 -12.37 6.66 1.10
CA LYS A 190 -11.54 7.31 0.08
C LYS A 190 -10.08 6.99 0.34
N ILE A 191 -9.29 6.99 -0.72
CA ILE A 191 -7.83 6.92 -0.65
C ILE A 191 -7.32 8.35 -0.54
N TYR A 192 -6.40 8.58 0.39
CA TYR A 192 -5.77 9.88 0.64
C TYR A 192 -4.26 9.75 0.56
N SER A 193 -3.60 10.87 0.28
CA SER A 193 -2.17 11.02 0.55
C SER A 193 -1.84 12.47 0.88
N SER A 194 -0.85 12.65 1.75
CA SER A 194 -0.40 13.95 2.20
C SER A 194 1.12 13.96 2.43
N LEU A 195 1.72 15.14 2.34
CA LEU A 195 3.06 15.42 2.84
C LEU A 195 2.98 16.62 3.78
N TRP A 196 3.30 16.39 5.05
CA TRP A 196 3.09 17.36 6.14
C TRP A 196 4.20 17.28 7.20
N ASN A 197 4.22 18.29 8.07
CA ASN A 197 5.16 18.39 9.18
C ASN A 197 4.55 17.84 10.48
N ALA A 198 5.28 16.93 11.13
CA ALA A 198 4.87 16.22 12.34
C ALA A 198 6.02 16.23 13.36
N ASP A 199 6.60 17.41 13.56
CA ASP A 199 7.80 17.67 14.37
C ASP A 199 7.70 17.11 15.80
N ASP A 200 6.50 16.98 16.36
CA ASP A 200 6.29 16.54 17.74
C ASP A 200 6.41 15.04 17.96
N TRP A 201 6.49 14.22 16.91
CA TRP A 201 6.60 12.77 17.06
C TRP A 201 7.37 12.03 15.95
N ALA A 202 7.39 12.51 14.70
CA ALA A 202 7.80 11.70 13.55
C ALA A 202 9.26 11.19 13.63
N THR A 203 10.23 12.06 13.86
CA THR A 203 11.65 11.66 13.87
C THR A 203 12.19 11.53 15.28
N ARG A 204 12.63 10.31 15.63
CA ARG A 204 13.13 9.95 16.97
C ARG A 204 12.17 10.35 18.10
N GLY A 205 10.86 10.16 17.90
CA GLY A 205 9.83 10.53 18.88
C GLY A 205 9.71 12.05 19.09
N GLY A 206 9.95 12.84 18.04
CA GLY A 206 9.86 14.30 18.06
C GLY A 206 11.11 15.03 18.56
N LEU A 207 12.19 14.31 18.84
CA LEU A 207 13.47 14.89 19.27
C LEU A 207 14.22 15.62 18.15
N VAL A 208 13.96 15.27 16.87
CA VAL A 208 14.56 15.94 15.71
C VAL A 208 13.47 16.66 14.93
N LYS A 209 13.66 17.96 14.77
CA LYS A 209 12.73 18.90 14.14
C LYS A 209 13.09 19.13 12.66
N THR A 210 12.13 19.63 11.89
CA THR A 210 12.29 19.88 10.45
C THR A 210 13.26 21.02 10.18
N ASP A 211 14.35 20.71 9.46
CA ASP A 211 15.26 21.72 8.94
C ASP A 211 14.68 22.36 7.68
N TRP A 212 13.88 23.42 7.87
CA TRP A 212 13.25 24.17 6.79
C TRP A 212 14.23 24.79 5.78
N SER A 213 15.55 24.83 6.05
CA SER A 213 16.55 25.21 5.04
C SER A 213 16.72 24.16 3.93
N LYS A 214 16.15 22.96 4.10
CA LYS A 214 16.14 21.85 3.12
C LYS A 214 14.84 21.76 2.32
N ALA A 215 13.88 22.64 2.58
CA ALA A 215 12.65 22.73 1.78
C ALA A 215 12.95 23.18 0.33
N PRO A 216 12.16 22.76 -0.68
CA PRO A 216 10.96 21.95 -0.55
C PRO A 216 11.25 20.44 -0.42
N PHE A 217 10.67 19.81 0.60
CA PHE A 217 10.61 18.36 0.69
C PHE A 217 9.62 17.85 -0.35
N THR A 218 9.96 16.83 -1.15
CA THR A 218 9.09 16.36 -2.24
C THR A 218 9.01 14.84 -2.28
N ALA A 219 7.79 14.30 -2.28
CA ALA A 219 7.47 12.89 -2.48
C ALA A 219 6.75 12.70 -3.82
N TYR A 220 6.93 11.54 -4.46
CA TYR A 220 6.42 11.24 -5.79
C TYR A 220 5.57 9.97 -5.83
N TYR A 221 4.53 9.98 -6.66
CA TYR A 221 3.51 8.95 -6.79
C TYR A 221 3.31 8.60 -8.26
N ARG A 222 3.20 7.31 -8.58
CA ARG A 222 2.89 6.83 -9.94
C ARG A 222 2.19 5.47 -9.92
N ASN A 223 1.76 5.01 -11.09
CA ASN A 223 1.24 3.67 -11.31
C ASN A 223 0.17 3.27 -10.29
N PHE A 224 -0.77 4.18 -10.02
CA PHE A 224 -1.95 3.84 -9.25
C PHE A 224 -2.72 2.71 -9.94
N ASN A 225 -3.12 1.71 -9.19
CA ASN A 225 -3.92 0.60 -9.66
C ASN A 225 -4.89 0.17 -8.55
N VAL A 226 -6.16 -0.03 -8.89
CA VAL A 226 -7.17 -0.52 -7.96
C VAL A 226 -7.98 -1.63 -8.59
N GLN A 227 -7.98 -2.77 -7.91
CA GLN A 227 -8.87 -3.89 -8.16
C GLN A 227 -9.81 -3.97 -6.95
N GLY A 228 -10.85 -3.14 -6.94
CA GLY A 228 -11.76 -3.01 -5.80
C GLY A 228 -13.18 -2.71 -6.26
N SER A 229 -14.14 -2.82 -5.34
CA SER A 229 -15.54 -2.51 -5.65
C SER A 229 -15.89 -1.08 -5.25
N THR A 230 -16.43 -0.32 -6.21
CA THR A 230 -17.02 1.02 -5.98
C THR A 230 -18.52 0.93 -5.69
N SER A 231 -19.05 -0.28 -5.43
CA SER A 231 -20.46 -0.53 -5.13
C SER A 231 -20.61 -1.73 -4.18
N SER A 232 -21.78 -1.88 -3.57
CA SER A 232 -22.09 -3.05 -2.73
C SER A 232 -22.18 -4.40 -3.49
N ARG A 233 -22.05 -4.40 -4.82
CA ARG A 233 -21.95 -5.62 -5.62
C ARG A 233 -20.50 -6.10 -5.67
N PHE A 234 -20.18 -7.02 -4.78
CA PHE A 234 -18.91 -7.76 -4.74
C PHE A 234 -18.59 -8.39 -6.10
N LEU A 235 -17.63 -7.82 -6.82
CA LEU A 235 -16.98 -8.50 -7.93
C LEU A 235 -15.91 -9.43 -7.34
N ASN A 236 -16.07 -10.74 -7.56
CA ASN A 236 -15.13 -11.79 -7.13
C ASN A 236 -13.77 -11.64 -7.83
N GLY A 237 -12.96 -10.68 -7.39
CA GLY A 237 -11.60 -10.49 -7.86
C GLY A 237 -10.67 -11.54 -7.28
N ALA A 238 -9.64 -11.94 -8.05
CA ALA A 238 -8.67 -12.94 -7.62
C ALA A 238 -7.90 -12.57 -6.33
N TRP A 239 -7.93 -11.30 -5.90
CA TRP A 239 -7.39 -10.80 -4.64
C TRP A 239 -8.25 -11.15 -3.41
N GLN A 240 -9.56 -11.38 -3.58
CA GLN A 240 -10.54 -11.44 -2.49
C GLN A 240 -10.53 -12.77 -1.72
N SER A 241 -10.02 -13.84 -2.33
CA SER A 241 -9.98 -15.19 -1.76
C SER A 241 -8.57 -15.70 -1.46
N GLN A 242 -7.54 -14.86 -1.63
CA GLN A 242 -6.16 -15.25 -1.31
C GLN A 242 -5.95 -15.22 0.21
N GLU A 243 -6.00 -16.40 0.83
CA GLU A 243 -5.15 -16.66 1.99
C GLU A 243 -3.68 -16.43 1.60
N LEU A 244 -2.86 -15.96 2.54
CA LEU A 244 -1.43 -15.92 2.29
C LEU A 244 -0.90 -17.34 2.13
N ASP A 245 -0.27 -17.62 0.99
CA ASP A 245 0.37 -18.89 0.73
C ASP A 245 1.54 -19.15 1.71
N ALA A 246 2.09 -20.36 1.68
CA ALA A 246 3.16 -20.73 2.59
C ALA A 246 4.43 -19.87 2.40
N TYR A 247 4.68 -19.34 1.20
CA TYR A 247 5.78 -18.44 0.92
C TYR A 247 5.56 -17.06 1.54
N SER A 248 4.40 -16.44 1.30
CA SER A 248 4.00 -15.15 1.86
C SER A 248 3.97 -15.16 3.38
N ARG A 249 3.51 -16.25 4.00
CA ARG A 249 3.59 -16.44 5.47
C ARG A 249 5.04 -16.51 5.98
N ARG A 250 5.97 -17.15 5.25
CA ARG A 250 7.41 -17.13 5.61
C ARG A 250 8.01 -15.74 5.44
N ARG A 251 7.67 -15.02 4.36
CA ARG A 251 8.12 -13.65 4.11
C ARG A 251 7.64 -12.68 5.18
N LEU A 252 6.37 -12.75 5.59
CA LEU A 252 5.82 -11.96 6.70
C LEU A 252 6.63 -12.14 8.00
N ARG A 253 6.86 -13.39 8.41
CA ARG A 253 7.68 -13.69 9.60
C ARG A 253 9.12 -13.18 9.47
N TRP A 254 9.69 -13.23 8.27
CA TRP A 254 11.03 -12.69 8.01
C TRP A 254 11.05 -11.16 8.13
N VAL A 255 10.06 -10.45 7.61
CA VAL A 255 9.94 -9.00 7.81
C VAL A 255 9.79 -8.66 9.29
N GLN A 256 8.82 -9.30 9.96
CA GLN A 256 8.55 -9.06 11.38
C GLN A 256 9.75 -9.37 12.28
N LYS A 257 10.57 -10.38 11.94
CA LYS A 257 11.77 -10.74 12.71
C LYS A 257 12.94 -9.78 12.51
N ASN A 258 13.15 -9.27 11.30
CA ASN A 258 14.39 -8.56 10.95
C ASN A 258 14.23 -7.04 10.78
N PHE A 259 13.00 -6.54 10.61
CA PHE A 259 12.74 -5.14 10.24
C PHE A 259 11.71 -4.43 11.12
N MET A 260 10.87 -5.16 11.87
CA MET A 260 9.90 -4.54 12.78
C MET A 260 10.61 -3.98 14.02
N ILE A 261 10.37 -2.71 14.32
CA ILE A 261 11.00 -1.97 15.43
C ILE A 261 10.01 -1.58 16.53
N TYR A 262 8.72 -1.51 16.21
CA TYR A 262 7.64 -1.32 17.19
C TYR A 262 6.43 -2.16 16.82
N ASN A 263 5.75 -2.69 17.83
CA ASN A 263 4.49 -3.42 17.69
C ASN A 263 3.61 -3.21 18.93
N TYR A 264 2.46 -2.57 18.75
CA TYR A 264 1.46 -2.33 19.80
C TYR A 264 1.05 -3.62 20.54
N CYS A 265 0.99 -4.76 19.83
CA CYS A 265 0.69 -6.08 20.41
C CYS A 265 1.77 -6.62 21.38
N SER A 266 2.87 -5.91 21.59
CA SER A 266 3.91 -6.24 22.58
C SER A 266 4.17 -5.12 23.59
N ASP A 267 3.46 -3.99 23.47
CA ASP A 267 3.69 -2.80 24.29
C ASP A 267 2.87 -2.85 25.60
N LEU A 268 3.38 -3.61 26.58
CA LEU A 268 2.79 -3.70 27.91
C LEU A 268 2.83 -2.38 28.69
N LYS A 269 3.70 -1.42 28.30
CA LYS A 269 3.76 -0.09 28.94
C LYS A 269 2.55 0.76 28.51
N ARG A 270 2.15 0.66 27.24
CA ARG A 270 0.97 1.31 26.69
C ARG A 270 -0.33 0.58 27.02
N PHE A 271 -0.29 -0.74 27.15
CA PHE A 271 -1.46 -1.59 27.49
C PHE A 271 -1.27 -2.30 28.85
N PRO A 272 -1.15 -1.57 29.97
CA PRO A 272 -0.89 -2.16 31.29
C PRO A 272 -2.05 -3.00 31.83
N GLN A 273 -3.27 -2.80 31.30
CA GLN A 273 -4.47 -3.59 31.63
C GLN A 273 -4.62 -4.85 30.76
N GLY A 274 -3.59 -5.19 29.97
CA GLY A 274 -3.55 -6.35 29.08
C GLY A 274 -3.63 -5.99 27.60
N LEU A 275 -2.95 -6.79 26.78
CA LEU A 275 -2.83 -6.56 25.34
C LEU A 275 -4.19 -6.66 24.61
N PRO A 276 -4.40 -5.90 23.52
CA PRO A 276 -5.63 -5.93 22.72
C PRO A 276 -6.04 -7.34 22.26
N THR A 277 -7.35 -7.58 22.15
CA THR A 277 -7.91 -8.92 21.94
C THR A 277 -7.53 -9.53 20.59
N GLU A 278 -7.32 -8.69 19.56
CA GLU A 278 -6.86 -9.12 18.23
C GLU A 278 -5.40 -9.60 18.21
N CYS A 279 -4.61 -9.28 19.24
CA CYS A 279 -3.22 -9.69 19.38
C CYS A 279 -3.06 -11.11 19.98
N ARG A 280 -4.18 -11.78 20.33
CA ARG A 280 -4.23 -13.08 21.02
C ARG A 280 -4.77 -14.20 20.13
#